data_AF-A0A7W8U949-F1
#
_entry.id   AF-A0A7W8U949-F1
#
_cell.length_a   1.000
_cell.length_b   1.000
_cell.length_c   1.000
_cell.angle_alpha   90.00
_cell.angle_beta   90.00
_cell.angle_gamma   90.00
#
_symmetry.space_group_name_H-M   'P 1'
#
loop_
_entity.id
_entity.type
_entity.pdbx_description
1 polymer ?
#
loop_
_entity_poly.entity_id
_entity_poly.type
_entity_poly.pdbx_seq_one_letter_code
_entity_poly.pdbx_strand_id
1 'polypeptide(L)' 'MTRDNSSSERQRRYRERRQAGLRVIWLEIDEVEVSSALERLHFLSPQDWDDDEAVRRALNKMIRAFCRAVDDA' A
#
# COMPACT_ATOMS: atom_id res chain seq x y z
N MET A 1 29.96 -28.73 -7.30
CA MET A 1 29.58 -27.73 -8.31
C MET A 1 28.11 -27.90 -8.62
N THR A 2 27.25 -27.17 -7.89
CA THR A 2 25.81 -27.00 -8.19
C THR A 2 25.28 -25.96 -7.20
N ARG A 3 25.58 -24.67 -7.44
CA ARG A 3 24.80 -23.60 -6.81
C ARG A 3 23.59 -23.37 -7.69
N ASP A 4 22.56 -24.17 -7.44
CA ASP A 4 21.23 -23.85 -7.90
C ASP A 4 20.83 -22.54 -7.21
N ASN A 5 21.12 -21.40 -7.87
CA ASN A 5 20.52 -20.11 -7.54
C ASN A 5 19.04 -20.23 -7.87
N SER A 6 18.33 -20.92 -6.98
CA SER A 6 16.90 -21.16 -7.07
C SER A 6 16.21 -19.83 -7.38
N SER A 7 15.21 -19.88 -8.26
CA SER A 7 14.38 -18.72 -8.58
C SER A 7 13.89 -18.00 -7.30
N SER A 8 13.67 -18.74 -6.21
CA SER A 8 13.26 -18.19 -4.92
C SER A 8 14.34 -17.31 -4.25
N GLU A 9 15.63 -17.68 -4.32
CA GLU A 9 16.72 -16.89 -3.76
C GLU A 9 16.93 -15.59 -4.53
N ARG A 10 16.73 -15.62 -5.85
CA ARG A 10 16.77 -14.41 -6.69
C ARG A 10 15.61 -13.48 -6.38
N GLN A 11 14.42 -14.02 -6.23
CA GLN A 11 13.24 -13.24 -5.84
C GLN A 11 13.39 -12.65 -4.44
N ARG A 12 13.92 -13.40 -3.49
CA ARG A 12 14.20 -12.91 -2.13
C ARG A 12 15.16 -11.72 -2.16
N ARG A 13 16.31 -11.86 -2.83
CA ARG A 13 17.28 -10.76 -2.96
C ARG A 13 16.72 -9.55 -3.69
N TYR A 14 15.88 -9.76 -4.70
CA TYR A 14 15.21 -8.67 -5.41
C TYR A 14 14.25 -7.90 -4.49
N ARG A 15 13.46 -8.61 -3.66
CA ARG A 15 12.58 -7.99 -2.66
C ARG A 15 13.38 -7.25 -1.58
N GLU A 16 14.45 -7.86 -1.07
CA GLU A 16 15.34 -7.23 -0.08
C GLU A 16 15.99 -5.95 -0.63
N ARG A 17 16.44 -5.96 -1.91
CA ARG A 17 16.96 -4.75 -2.57
C ARG A 17 15.90 -3.67 -2.79
N ARG A 18 14.65 -4.05 -3.12
CA ARG A 18 13.53 -3.08 -3.21
C ARG A 18 13.15 -2.50 -1.86
N GLN A 19 13.36 -3.25 -0.76
CA GLN A 19 13.10 -2.77 0.59
C GLN A 19 14.23 -1.89 1.13
N ALA A 20 15.47 -2.10 0.68
CA ALA A 20 16.62 -1.28 1.06
C ALA A 20 16.41 0.17 0.58
N GLY A 21 16.07 1.06 1.52
CA GLY A 21 15.79 2.48 1.28
C GLY A 21 14.36 2.91 1.61
N LEU A 22 13.43 1.96 1.82
CA LEU A 22 12.08 2.28 2.29
C LEU A 22 12.13 2.66 3.77
N ARG A 23 11.50 3.79 4.12
CA ARG A 23 11.29 4.20 5.51
C ARG A 23 9.84 3.90 5.89
N VAL A 24 9.65 3.20 7.00
CA VAL A 24 8.33 2.99 7.60
C VAL A 24 8.13 4.05 8.66
N ILE A 25 7.03 4.79 8.56
CA ILE A 25 6.62 5.79 9.56
C ILE A 25 5.24 5.35 10.06
N TRP A 26 5.09 5.33 11.38
CA TRP A 26 3.78 5.13 12.00
C TRP A 26 3.06 6.48 12.05
N LEU A 27 1.84 6.51 11.52
CA LEU A 27 0.97 7.67 11.53
C LEU A 27 -0.29 7.29 12.30
N GLU A 28 -0.66 8.10 13.28
CA GLU A 28 -1.98 8.03 13.89
C GLU A 28 -2.98 8.74 12.98
N ILE A 29 -4.15 8.12 12.79
CA ILE A 29 -5.16 8.66 11.89
C ILE A 29 -6.53 8.55 12.53
N ASP A 30 -7.35 9.59 12.37
CA ASP A 30 -8.77 9.53 12.68
C ASP A 30 -9.49 8.74 11.59
N GLU A 31 -10.03 7.59 11.99
CA GLU A 31 -10.70 6.66 11.09
C GLU A 31 -11.95 7.25 10.45
N VAL A 32 -12.70 8.08 11.19
CA VAL A 32 -13.94 8.71 10.69
C VAL A 32 -13.61 9.74 9.62
N GLU A 33 -12.58 10.56 9.84
CA GLU A 33 -12.12 11.51 8.82
C GLU A 33 -11.57 10.80 7.59
N VAL A 34 -10.83 9.70 7.77
CA VAL A 34 -10.31 8.90 6.65
C VAL A 34 -11.42 8.30 5.82
N SER A 35 -12.38 7.63 6.44
CA SER A 35 -13.52 7.02 5.72
C SER A 35 -14.31 8.09 4.96
N SER A 36 -14.52 9.26 5.57
CA SER A 36 -15.12 10.43 4.92
C SER A 36 -14.32 10.93 3.71
N ALA A 37 -13.00 11.02 3.83
CA ALA A 37 -12.13 11.45 2.74
C ALA A 37 -12.12 10.41 1.60
N LEU A 38 -12.06 9.12 1.93
CA LEU A 38 -12.07 8.04 0.95
C LEU A 38 -13.39 7.95 0.20
N GLU A 39 -14.53 8.22 0.85
CA GLU A 39 -15.83 8.31 0.18
C GLU A 39 -15.86 9.47 -0.82
N ARG A 40 -15.47 10.68 -0.39
CA ARG A 40 -15.44 11.90 -1.23
C ARG A 40 -14.53 11.75 -2.44
N LEU A 41 -13.45 10.97 -2.29
CA LEU A 41 -12.52 10.66 -3.37
C LEU A 41 -12.92 9.41 -4.18
N HIS A 42 -14.09 8.83 -3.92
CA HIS A 42 -14.66 7.66 -4.59
C HIS A 42 -13.80 6.37 -4.47
N PHE A 43 -13.01 6.27 -3.39
CA PHE A 43 -12.24 5.07 -3.06
C PHE A 43 -12.98 4.10 -2.14
N LEU A 44 -13.99 4.57 -1.38
CA LEU A 44 -14.78 3.80 -0.44
C LEU A 44 -16.28 4.05 -0.66
N SER A 45 -17.10 3.00 -0.56
CA SER A 45 -18.57 3.13 -0.58
C SER A 45 -19.07 3.53 0.81
N PRO A 46 -20.13 4.35 0.93
CA PRO A 46 -20.73 4.70 2.23
C PRO A 46 -21.18 3.48 3.04
N GLN A 47 -21.53 2.39 2.36
CA GLN A 47 -22.01 1.14 3.00
C GLN A 47 -20.89 0.35 3.67
N ASP A 48 -19.63 0.65 3.34
CA ASP A 48 -18.45 -0.09 3.78
C ASP A 48 -17.66 0.68 4.86
N TRP A 49 -18.22 1.75 5.43
CA TRP A 49 -17.53 2.61 6.40
C TRP A 49 -17.17 1.91 7.70
N ASP A 50 -18.01 0.97 8.14
CA ASP A 50 -17.81 0.22 9.38
C ASP A 50 -17.00 -1.09 9.16
N ASP A 51 -16.50 -1.33 7.94
CA ASP A 51 -15.58 -2.44 7.64
C ASP A 51 -14.14 -1.91 7.60
N ASP A 52 -13.42 -2.02 8.72
CA ASP A 52 -12.02 -1.60 8.86
C ASP A 52 -11.12 -2.15 7.73
N GLU A 53 -11.40 -3.36 7.25
CA GLU A 53 -10.64 -3.97 6.16
C GLU A 53 -10.99 -3.33 4.80
N ALA A 54 -12.24 -2.91 4.59
CA ALA A 54 -12.62 -2.09 3.44
C ALA A 54 -11.93 -0.72 3.47
N VAL A 55 -11.94 -0.03 4.62
CA VAL A 55 -11.26 1.25 4.83
C VAL A 55 -9.76 1.11 4.54
N ARG A 56 -9.11 0.10 5.10
CA ARG A 56 -7.68 -0.19 4.88
C ARG A 56 -7.36 -0.45 3.40
N ARG A 57 -8.20 -1.21 2.70
CA ARG A 57 -8.01 -1.49 1.26
C ARG A 57 -8.19 -0.24 0.42
N ALA A 58 -9.21 0.57 0.72
CA ALA A 58 -9.48 1.83 0.04
C ALA A 58 -8.32 2.83 0.24
N LEU A 59 -7.80 2.95 1.45
CA LEU A 59 -6.62 3.79 1.76
C LEU A 59 -5.39 3.34 0.97
N ASN A 60 -5.10 2.04 0.93
CA ASN A 60 -3.99 1.50 0.14
C ASN A 60 -4.16 1.77 -1.36
N LYS A 61 -5.40 1.70 -1.88
CA LYS A 61 -5.71 2.00 -3.28
C LYS A 61 -5.45 3.48 -3.58
N MET A 62 -5.87 4.39 -2.70
CA MET A 62 -5.61 5.82 -2.81
C MET A 62 -4.12 6.14 -2.81
N ILE A 63 -3.35 5.61 -1.85
CA ILE A 63 -1.90 5.82 -1.77
C ILE A 63 -1.21 5.37 -3.06
N ARG A 64 -1.57 4.18 -3.58
CA ARG A 64 -0.98 3.68 -4.84
C ARG A 64 -1.32 4.57 -6.03
N ALA A 65 -2.55 5.09 -6.11
CA ALA A 65 -2.94 5.99 -7.19
C ALA A 65 -2.14 7.30 -7.14
N PHE A 66 -1.96 7.88 -5.96
CA PHE A 66 -1.19 9.11 -5.79
C PHE A 66 0.31 8.91 -5.99
N CYS A 67 0.91 7.84 -5.45
CA CYS A 67 2.33 7.58 -5.67
C CYS A 67 2.65 7.30 -7.14
N ARG A 68 1.78 6.57 -7.86
CA ARG A 68 1.97 6.34 -9.30
C ARG A 68 1.89 7.65 -10.10
N ALA A 69 0.97 8.55 -9.74
CA ALA A 69 0.89 9.87 -10.37
C ALA A 69 2.15 10.73 -10.14
N VAL A 70 2.85 10.53 -9.01
CA VAL A 70 4.12 11.22 -8.73
C VAL A 70 5.30 10.61 -9.50
N ASP A 71 5.29 9.30 -9.73
CA ASP A 71 6.35 8.64 -10.52
C ASP A 71 6.26 8.96 -12.04
N ASP A 72 5.05 9.30 -12.52
CA ASP A 72 4.77 9.64 -13.93
C ASP A 72 4.86 11.16 -14.24
N ALA A 73 5.22 12.01 -13.25
CA ALA A 73 5.29 13.48 -13.35
C ALA A 73 6.72 14.02 -13.27
#